data_AF-A0A5C4SR42-F1
#
_entry.id   AF-A0A5C4SR42-F1
#
_cell.length_a   1.000
_cell.length_b   1.000
_cell.length_c   1.000
_cell.angle_alpha   90.00
_cell.angle_beta   90.00
_cell.angle_gamma   90.00
#
_symmetry.space_group_name_H-M   'P 1'
#
loop_
_entity.id
_entity.type
_entity.pdbx_description
1 polymer ?
#
loop_
_entity_poly.entity_id
_entity_poly.type
_entity_poly.pdbx_seq_one_letter_code
_entity_poly.pdbx_strand_id
1 'polypeptide(L)'
;MFSFSYLKVMKSNIVWKTNSQSQLSLLPPSYDDFVPEHHPVRIVNSILDQIDIRSIERTYKGGGTSSYHPRDLLKILIYAYLRNLYSSRKIEQALGENVHFMWLSGCIQPDHNTISNFRSGKLKGNFKKIFNQVVILLAQEGYLSLKDIYVDGTKIEANANRYTFVWGKSIKTSRSRIEKQLKELWRYVETVYAEEEQKPNEPDNFKAIDPEQVSQTIDKINQALQGKQVDKKVKQKLNYAKKNWPENIAKYNTYQQQMGSRNSMSKTDPDATFMRKKEDHMLNGQLKPGYNLQASTNNQFITNYTLAQTTADTTTLIEHTEDFIEGYGKAPESLTADAGYGSDENYTYLEDQNIEAFVKYNYFHKEQLDEKRGKTKKPFAADKLFYNHDTDTYYCPMGQPMENIGSYVRQTATGYQQKIDRYQAKNCFGCQLRSLCHKSKYNRIVERNHKLVRLKAKAKQKLLSLKGVAHRKQRCWDVEAVFGNIKHNMNFKRFMLRGLDKVNTEIGLIAMAHNLKKVSLAI
;
A
#
# COMPACT_ATOMS: atom_id res chain seq x y z
N MET A 1 48.19 -24.32 78.99
CA MET A 1 48.10 -23.08 78.20
C MET A 1 47.71 -23.45 76.78
N PHE A 2 46.43 -23.35 76.43
CA PHE A 2 45.99 -23.31 75.04
C PHE A 2 44.85 -22.29 74.97
N SER A 3 45.16 -21.09 74.50
CA SER A 3 44.16 -20.08 74.15
C SER A 3 44.01 -20.12 72.64
N PHE A 4 42.83 -20.54 72.19
CA PHE A 4 42.42 -20.59 70.80
C PHE A 4 42.19 -19.17 70.28
N SER A 5 42.90 -18.80 69.22
CA SER A 5 42.66 -17.58 68.44
C SER A 5 41.29 -17.63 67.77
N TYR A 6 40.34 -16.79 68.20
CA TYR A 6 39.10 -16.53 67.48
C TYR A 6 39.32 -15.44 66.43
N LEU A 7 39.42 -15.85 65.16
CA LEU A 7 39.33 -14.97 63.99
C LEU A 7 37.92 -14.36 63.93
N LYS A 8 37.82 -13.07 64.27
CA LYS A 8 36.59 -12.28 64.13
C LYS A 8 36.43 -11.90 62.66
N VAL A 9 35.64 -12.67 61.92
CA VAL A 9 35.25 -12.35 60.53
C VAL A 9 34.49 -11.02 60.54
N MET A 10 35.12 -9.94 60.07
CA MET A 10 34.43 -8.67 59.82
C MET A 10 33.51 -8.86 58.62
N LYS A 11 32.19 -8.99 58.87
CA LYS A 11 31.19 -8.87 57.82
C LYS A 11 31.14 -7.40 57.39
N SER A 12 31.58 -7.11 56.17
CA SER A 12 31.38 -5.81 55.54
C SER A 12 29.88 -5.55 55.39
N ASN A 13 29.37 -4.54 56.09
CA ASN A 13 27.98 -4.14 55.93
C ASN A 13 27.81 -3.47 54.56
N ILE A 14 26.77 -3.88 53.83
CA ILE A 14 26.40 -3.24 52.57
C ILE A 14 25.96 -1.81 52.88
N VAL A 15 26.65 -0.83 52.29
CA VAL A 15 26.28 0.59 52.38
C VAL A 15 25.35 0.90 51.22
N TRP A 16 24.11 1.29 51.55
CA TRP A 16 23.13 1.71 50.56
C TRP A 16 23.31 3.19 50.21
N LYS A 17 22.99 3.57 48.97
CA LYS A 17 22.99 4.97 48.57
C LYS A 17 21.87 5.72 49.31
N THR A 18 22.17 6.94 49.73
CA THR A 18 21.20 7.84 50.37
C THR A 18 20.05 8.16 49.41
N ASN A 19 18.80 7.99 49.84
CA ASN A 19 17.61 8.36 49.09
C ASN A 19 16.85 9.42 49.88
N SER A 20 16.89 10.67 49.42
CA SER A 20 16.21 11.80 50.06
C SER A 20 15.32 12.52 49.06
N GLN A 21 14.04 12.17 49.03
CA GLN A 21 13.05 12.73 48.09
C GLN A 21 12.73 14.21 48.37
N SER A 22 12.88 14.65 49.63
CA SER A 22 12.64 16.02 50.07
C SER A 22 13.89 16.90 50.06
N GLN A 23 15.02 16.40 49.57
CA GLN A 23 16.25 17.17 49.49
C GLN A 23 16.12 18.30 48.47
N LEU A 24 16.28 19.53 48.95
CA LEU A 24 16.26 20.73 48.12
C LEU A 24 17.65 20.99 47.52
N SER A 25 17.69 21.45 46.27
CA SER A 25 18.90 21.99 45.64
C SER A 25 19.05 23.49 45.97
N LEU A 26 20.29 23.95 46.18
CA LEU A 26 20.58 25.37 46.45
C LEU A 26 20.17 26.28 45.27
N LEU A 27 20.37 25.81 44.04
CA LEU A 27 19.85 26.41 42.81
C LEU A 27 19.04 25.35 42.04
N PRO A 28 17.92 25.73 41.39
CA PRO A 28 17.15 24.78 40.60
C PRO A 28 17.98 24.34 39.38
N PRO A 29 18.13 23.03 39.12
CA PRO A 29 18.75 22.55 37.89
C PRO A 29 17.93 22.98 36.67
N SER A 30 18.60 23.26 35.56
CA SER A 30 17.97 23.50 34.27
C SER A 30 17.47 22.18 33.67
N TYR A 31 16.56 22.26 32.70
CA TYR A 31 16.17 21.07 31.94
C TYR A 31 17.34 20.47 31.15
N ASP A 32 18.33 21.27 30.78
CA ASP A 32 19.49 20.82 30.03
C ASP A 32 20.34 19.83 30.86
N ASP A 33 20.45 20.08 32.17
CA ASP A 33 21.18 19.24 33.13
C ASP A 33 20.61 17.81 33.23
N PHE A 34 19.34 17.62 32.86
CA PHE A 34 18.66 16.33 32.90
C PHE A 34 18.64 15.60 31.56
N VAL A 35 19.14 16.21 30.48
CA VAL A 35 19.15 15.62 29.13
C VAL A 35 20.59 15.37 28.70
N PRO A 36 21.03 14.10 28.61
CA PRO A 36 22.39 13.79 28.16
C PRO A 36 22.72 14.39 26.78
N GLU A 37 23.98 14.76 26.56
CA GLU A 37 24.46 15.41 25.33
C GLU A 37 24.18 14.59 24.05
N HIS A 38 24.30 13.27 24.14
CA HIS A 38 24.04 12.35 23.02
C HIS A 38 22.61 11.80 23.00
N HIS A 39 21.69 12.37 23.79
CA HIS A 39 20.32 11.87 23.83
C HIS A 39 19.57 12.15 22.51
N PRO A 40 18.78 11.20 21.96
CA PRO A 40 18.11 11.35 20.66
C PRO A 40 17.23 12.59 20.51
N VAL A 41 16.74 13.16 21.62
CA VAL A 41 15.94 14.39 21.60
C VAL A 41 16.72 15.59 21.06
N ARG A 42 18.03 15.66 21.32
CA ARG A 42 18.91 16.73 20.86
C ARG A 42 19.14 16.64 19.36
N ILE A 43 19.23 15.42 18.81
CA ILE A 43 19.32 15.16 17.36
C ILE A 43 18.04 15.58 16.64
N VAL A 44 16.88 15.24 17.19
CA VAL A 44 15.60 15.70 16.64
C VAL A 44 15.54 17.22 16.63
N ASN A 45 15.96 17.86 17.72
CA ASN A 45 15.99 19.32 17.82
C ASN A 45 16.91 19.96 16.76
N SER A 46 18.18 19.54 16.72
CA SER A 46 19.20 20.13 15.85
C SER A 46 18.91 19.96 14.36
N ILE A 47 18.41 18.78 13.96
CA ILE A 47 18.05 18.53 12.56
C ILE A 47 16.83 19.37 12.18
N LEU A 48 15.78 19.34 13.00
CA LEU A 48 14.55 20.06 12.67
C LEU A 48 14.68 21.58 12.75
N ASP A 49 15.70 22.14 13.40
CA ASP A 49 16.00 23.57 13.36
C ASP A 49 16.55 24.03 12.00
N GLN A 50 17.17 23.13 11.23
CA GLN A 50 17.75 23.44 9.92
C GLN A 50 16.74 23.34 8.77
N ILE A 51 15.56 22.75 9.00
CA ILE A 51 14.58 22.48 7.94
C ILE A 51 13.68 23.70 7.70
N ASP A 52 13.38 23.96 6.42
CA ASP A 52 12.40 24.97 6.02
C ASP A 52 10.98 24.46 6.20
N ILE A 53 10.22 25.17 7.05
CA ILE A 53 8.82 24.88 7.36
C ILE A 53 7.87 26.01 6.96
N ARG A 54 8.32 26.97 6.14
CA ARG A 54 7.50 28.12 5.69
C ARG A 54 6.19 27.71 5.04
N SER A 55 6.16 26.55 4.39
CA SER A 55 4.94 25.97 3.81
C SER A 55 3.85 25.71 4.86
N ILE A 56 4.24 25.33 6.08
CA ILE A 56 3.32 25.13 7.20
C ILE A 56 3.00 26.46 7.87
N GLU A 57 4.00 27.32 8.09
CA GLU A 57 3.82 28.62 8.75
C GLU A 57 2.78 29.49 8.03
N ARG A 58 2.82 29.52 6.69
CA ARG A 58 1.84 30.24 5.85
C ARG A 58 0.40 29.75 5.99
N THR A 59 0.16 28.58 6.57
CA THR A 59 -1.19 28.08 6.84
C THR A 59 -1.82 28.69 8.10
N TYR A 60 -1.06 29.44 8.88
CA TYR A 60 -1.54 30.17 10.05
C TYR A 60 -1.96 31.59 9.65
N LYS A 61 -3.05 32.06 10.24
CA LYS A 61 -3.57 33.41 10.05
C LYS A 61 -3.41 34.20 11.35
N GLY A 62 -3.07 35.48 11.24
CA GLY A 62 -3.09 36.40 12.38
C GLY A 62 -4.51 36.86 12.74
N GLY A 63 -4.63 37.61 13.83
CA GLY A 63 -5.88 38.28 14.24
C GLY A 63 -6.76 37.51 15.24
N GLY A 64 -6.18 36.62 16.05
CA GLY A 64 -6.88 35.87 17.09
C GLY A 64 -5.97 35.48 18.26
N THR A 65 -6.34 34.44 19.02
CA THR A 65 -5.50 33.92 20.11
C THR A 65 -4.12 33.45 19.62
N SER A 66 -3.11 33.55 20.50
CA SER A 66 -1.75 33.12 20.20
C SER A 66 -1.72 31.63 19.82
N SER A 67 -1.02 31.30 18.73
CA SER A 67 -0.80 29.91 18.30
C SER A 67 0.59 29.44 18.72
N TYR A 68 0.72 28.15 19.01
CA TYR A 68 2.05 27.53 19.16
C TYR A 68 2.81 27.56 17.83
N HIS A 69 4.13 27.72 17.91
CA HIS A 69 4.94 27.75 16.71
C HIS A 69 4.92 26.37 16.01
N PRO A 70 4.76 26.29 14.69
CA PRO A 70 4.68 25.02 13.98
C PRO A 70 5.93 24.14 14.11
N ARG A 71 7.10 24.76 14.29
CA ARG A 71 8.37 24.05 14.52
C ARG A 71 8.33 23.23 15.81
N ASP A 72 7.80 23.81 16.88
CA ASP A 72 7.75 23.13 18.19
C ASP A 72 6.77 21.96 18.13
N LEU A 73 5.60 22.16 17.53
CA LEU A 73 4.63 21.08 17.32
C LEU A 73 5.19 19.95 16.45
N LEU A 74 5.99 20.29 15.42
CA LEU A 74 6.66 19.31 14.56
C LEU A 74 7.72 18.51 15.33
N LYS A 75 8.57 19.18 16.11
CA LYS A 75 9.58 18.57 16.99
C LYS A 75 8.94 17.60 17.98
N ILE A 76 7.91 18.06 18.70
CA ILE A 76 7.16 17.25 19.67
C ILE A 76 6.60 15.99 18.99
N LEU A 77 5.97 16.15 17.83
CA LEU A 77 5.30 15.05 17.14
C LEU A 77 6.31 14.00 16.61
N ILE A 78 7.40 14.44 16.00
CA ILE A 78 8.44 13.53 15.50
C ILE A 78 9.12 12.80 16.66
N TYR A 79 9.45 13.52 17.75
CA TYR A 79 10.04 12.90 18.93
C TYR A 79 9.08 11.89 19.58
N ALA A 80 7.79 12.20 19.64
CA ALA A 80 6.78 11.27 20.11
C ALA A 80 6.74 9.97 19.28
N TYR A 81 6.75 10.08 17.95
CA TYR A 81 6.79 8.92 17.06
C TYR A 81 8.09 8.12 17.22
N LEU A 82 9.22 8.78 17.44
CA LEU A 82 10.51 8.14 17.73
C LEU A 82 10.47 7.31 19.02
N ARG A 83 9.68 7.76 20.02
CA ARG A 83 9.43 7.07 21.29
C ARG A 83 8.22 6.13 21.27
N ASN A 84 7.63 5.85 20.11
CA ASN A 84 6.43 5.01 19.94
C ASN A 84 5.18 5.55 20.66
N LEU A 85 5.09 6.87 20.86
CA LEU A 85 3.97 7.57 21.48
C LEU A 85 3.08 8.20 20.38
N TYR A 86 2.06 7.46 19.94
CA TYR A 86 1.19 7.90 18.82
C TYR A 86 -0.12 8.58 19.25
N SER A 87 -0.55 8.40 20.50
CA SER A 87 -1.79 9.00 21.01
C SER A 87 -1.56 10.45 21.40
N SER A 88 -2.35 11.38 20.87
CA SER A 88 -2.20 12.81 21.20
C SER A 88 -2.39 13.08 22.70
N ARG A 89 -3.26 12.31 23.39
CA ARG A 89 -3.42 12.39 24.85
C ARG A 89 -2.18 11.93 25.61
N LYS A 90 -1.51 10.89 25.13
CA LYS A 90 -0.25 10.43 25.73
C LYS A 90 0.90 11.42 25.47
N ILE A 91 0.86 12.12 24.33
CA ILE A 91 1.83 13.18 24.03
C ILE A 91 1.59 14.38 24.95
N GLU A 92 0.34 14.83 25.10
CA GLU A 92 -0.08 15.85 26.07
C GLU A 92 0.39 15.52 27.48
N GLN A 93 0.14 14.30 27.96
CA GLN A 93 0.63 13.83 29.26
C GLN A 93 2.17 13.87 29.34
N ALA A 94 2.88 13.39 28.31
CA ALA A 94 4.33 13.39 28.29
C ALA A 94 4.95 14.80 28.34
N LEU A 95 4.27 15.83 27.82
CA LEU A 95 4.71 17.22 27.91
C LEU A 95 4.72 17.76 29.35
N GLY A 96 3.94 17.18 30.26
CA GLY A 96 3.92 17.54 31.68
C GLY A 96 4.79 16.68 32.59
N GLU A 97 5.11 15.46 32.16
CA GLU A 97 5.72 14.44 33.04
C GLU A 97 7.12 13.98 32.58
N ASN A 98 7.48 14.20 31.31
CA ASN A 98 8.72 13.68 30.74
C ASN A 98 9.74 14.79 30.46
N VAL A 99 10.88 14.75 31.14
CA VAL A 99 11.92 15.79 31.07
C VAL A 99 12.44 16.03 29.64
N HIS A 100 12.47 15.03 28.77
CA HIS A 100 12.91 15.21 27.39
C HIS A 100 11.89 15.97 26.56
N PHE A 101 10.59 15.75 26.79
CA PHE A 101 9.54 16.53 26.14
C PHE A 101 9.49 17.96 26.69
N MET A 102 9.69 18.13 27.99
CA MET A 102 9.78 19.44 28.64
C MET A 102 10.95 20.25 28.08
N TRP A 103 12.13 19.63 27.95
CA TRP A 103 13.31 20.25 27.33
C TRP A 103 13.05 20.61 25.85
N LEU A 104 12.54 19.67 25.05
CA LEU A 104 12.32 19.88 23.62
C LEU A 104 11.29 20.97 23.30
N SER A 105 10.26 21.06 24.15
CA SER A 105 9.16 22.01 23.98
C SER A 105 9.44 23.36 24.67
N GLY A 106 10.49 23.49 25.48
CA GLY A 106 10.64 24.65 26.36
C GLY A 106 9.46 24.79 27.34
N CYS A 107 8.90 23.67 27.79
CA CYS A 107 7.75 23.57 28.69
C CYS A 107 6.41 24.13 28.16
N ILE A 108 6.27 24.39 26.87
CA ILE A 108 4.93 24.58 26.31
C ILE A 108 4.17 23.25 26.35
N GLN A 109 2.88 23.31 26.71
CA GLN A 109 2.03 22.13 26.87
C GLN A 109 0.81 22.23 25.96
N PRO A 110 0.97 22.09 24.62
CA PRO A 110 -0.17 22.01 23.72
C PRO A 110 -1.06 20.83 24.09
N ASP A 111 -2.37 21.10 24.16
CA ASP A 111 -3.36 20.09 24.47
C ASP A 111 -3.49 19.03 23.36
N HIS A 112 -4.16 17.92 23.67
CA HIS A 112 -4.32 16.83 22.70
C HIS A 112 -5.06 17.27 21.43
N ASN A 113 -5.91 18.30 21.49
CA ASN A 113 -6.64 18.82 20.33
C ASN A 113 -5.70 19.56 19.39
N THR A 114 -4.84 20.43 19.93
CA THR A 114 -3.81 21.16 19.21
C THR A 114 -2.90 20.19 18.47
N ILE A 115 -2.39 19.16 19.17
CA ILE A 115 -1.53 18.13 18.57
C ILE A 115 -2.27 17.37 17.45
N SER A 116 -3.54 17.00 17.68
CA SER A 116 -4.32 16.24 16.70
C SER A 116 -4.68 17.07 15.47
N ASN A 117 -5.02 18.36 15.65
CA ASN A 117 -5.35 19.30 14.58
C ASN A 117 -4.10 19.64 13.75
N PHE A 118 -2.95 19.81 14.40
CA PHE A 118 -1.68 19.99 13.71
C PHE A 118 -1.35 18.77 12.84
N ARG A 119 -1.39 17.57 13.44
CA ARG A 119 -1.09 16.31 12.74
C ARG A 119 -2.03 16.03 11.57
N SER A 120 -3.34 16.16 11.78
CA SER A 120 -4.35 15.71 10.80
C SER A 120 -4.81 16.82 9.83
N GLY A 121 -4.54 18.08 10.16
CA GLY A 121 -4.92 19.24 9.36
C GLY A 121 -3.72 19.97 8.77
N LYS A 122 -2.84 20.53 9.61
CA LYS A 122 -1.77 21.44 9.17
C LYS A 122 -0.64 20.73 8.39
N LEU A 123 -0.27 19.52 8.81
CA LEU A 123 0.75 18.72 8.13
C LEU A 123 0.27 18.08 6.82
N LYS A 124 -1.05 17.98 6.64
CA LYS A 124 -1.68 17.35 5.48
C LYS A 124 -1.18 17.99 4.19
N GLY A 125 -0.63 17.20 3.27
CA GLY A 125 -0.12 17.64 1.97
C GLY A 125 1.21 18.40 2.00
N ASN A 126 1.70 18.81 3.18
CA ASN A 126 2.94 19.58 3.31
C ASN A 126 4.11 18.74 3.84
N PHE A 127 3.83 17.66 4.58
CA PHE A 127 4.86 16.91 5.30
C PHE A 127 5.90 16.26 4.38
N LYS A 128 5.51 15.79 3.19
CA LYS A 128 6.40 15.12 2.23
C LYS A 128 7.62 15.97 1.86
N LYS A 129 7.42 17.28 1.68
CA LYS A 129 8.52 18.23 1.37
C LYS A 129 9.51 18.36 2.52
N ILE A 130 9.04 18.33 3.76
CA ILE A 130 9.88 18.34 4.96
C ILE A 130 10.67 17.04 5.08
N PHE A 131 10.01 15.90 4.80
CA PHE A 131 10.67 14.61 4.75
C PHE A 131 11.83 14.58 3.74
N ASN A 132 11.59 15.04 2.50
CA ASN A 132 12.63 15.07 1.47
C ASN A 132 13.81 15.96 1.86
N GLN A 133 13.55 17.12 2.49
CA GLN A 133 14.63 18.00 3.00
C GLN A 133 15.51 17.28 4.03
N VAL A 134 14.92 16.56 4.98
CA VAL A 134 15.71 15.79 5.96
C VAL A 134 16.48 14.67 5.28
N VAL A 135 15.89 13.95 4.32
CA VAL A 135 16.62 12.91 3.56
C VAL A 135 17.80 13.50 2.78
N ILE A 136 17.65 14.69 2.19
CA ILE A 136 18.75 15.41 1.52
C ILE A 136 19.86 15.75 2.51
N LEU A 137 19.51 16.28 3.70
CA LEU A 137 20.47 16.56 4.77
C LEU A 137 21.23 15.28 5.15
N LEU A 138 20.52 14.17 5.38
CA LEU A 138 21.15 12.89 5.73
C LEU A 138 22.04 12.35 4.61
N ALA A 139 21.72 12.61 3.34
CA ALA A 139 22.56 12.25 2.22
C ALA A 139 23.84 13.10 2.16
N GLN A 140 23.75 14.39 2.47
CA GLN A 140 24.90 15.32 2.52
C GLN A 140 25.86 14.96 3.66
N GLU A 141 25.32 14.55 4.81
CA GLU A 141 26.08 14.06 5.97
C GLU A 141 26.62 12.63 5.78
N GLY A 142 26.33 11.97 4.65
CA GLY A 142 26.88 10.65 4.30
C GLY A 142 26.19 9.44 4.95
N TYR A 143 25.05 9.61 5.63
CA TYR A 143 24.30 8.50 6.22
C TYR A 143 23.66 7.59 5.16
N LEU A 144 23.26 8.16 4.02
CA LEU A 144 22.59 7.44 2.93
C LEU A 144 22.98 7.98 1.55
N SER A 145 22.68 7.20 0.51
CA SER A 145 22.78 7.61 -0.89
C SER A 145 21.42 7.59 -1.56
N LEU A 146 21.15 8.61 -2.39
CA LEU A 146 19.97 8.67 -3.27
C LEU A 146 20.23 8.05 -4.66
N LYS A 147 21.44 7.53 -4.91
CA LYS A 147 21.82 6.92 -6.19
C LYS A 147 21.30 5.49 -6.33
N ASP A 148 21.37 4.72 -5.25
CA ASP A 148 20.95 3.32 -5.22
C ASP A 148 19.78 3.15 -4.27
N ILE A 149 18.63 2.73 -4.78
CA ILE A 149 17.43 2.52 -3.97
C ILE A 149 16.92 1.08 -4.01
N TYR A 150 16.48 0.63 -2.84
CA TYR A 150 15.89 -0.69 -2.63
C TYR A 150 14.39 -0.53 -2.36
N VAL A 151 13.57 -1.03 -3.28
CA VAL A 151 12.11 -0.87 -3.24
C VAL A 151 11.44 -2.15 -2.74
N ASP A 152 10.53 -2.01 -1.80
CA ASP A 152 9.61 -3.07 -1.40
C ASP A 152 8.29 -2.53 -0.87
N GLY A 153 7.29 -3.41 -0.86
CA GLY A 153 5.92 -3.12 -0.52
C GLY A 153 5.50 -3.81 0.77
N THR A 154 4.73 -3.13 1.60
CA THR A 154 4.14 -3.73 2.79
C THR A 154 2.75 -3.21 3.10
N LYS A 155 1.87 -4.11 3.52
CA LYS A 155 0.48 -3.76 3.84
C LYS A 155 0.38 -3.34 5.29
N ILE A 156 -0.21 -2.19 5.57
CA ILE A 156 -0.52 -1.70 6.94
C ILE A 156 -2.04 -1.60 7.10
N GLU A 157 -2.55 -1.99 8.28
CA GLU A 157 -4.01 -1.99 8.54
C GLU A 157 -4.52 -0.55 8.68
N ALA A 158 -5.68 -0.25 8.10
CA ALA A 158 -6.31 1.06 8.21
C ALA A 158 -7.05 1.23 9.56
N ASN A 159 -7.31 2.48 9.96
CA ASN A 159 -8.22 2.76 11.08
C ASN A 159 -9.69 2.60 10.66
N ALA A 160 -10.07 1.41 10.20
CA ALA A 160 -11.41 1.10 9.72
C ALA A 160 -12.02 -0.10 10.46
N ASN A 161 -13.34 -0.20 10.44
CA ASN A 161 -14.06 -1.36 10.93
C ASN A 161 -13.81 -2.55 9.98
N ARG A 162 -13.41 -3.68 10.56
CA ARG A 162 -13.05 -4.93 9.86
C ARG A 162 -14.25 -5.65 9.24
N TYR A 163 -15.48 -5.33 9.64
CA TYR A 163 -16.68 -6.06 9.22
C TYR A 163 -17.55 -5.29 8.20
N THR A 164 -17.18 -4.04 7.90
CA THR A 164 -17.99 -3.18 7.04
C THR A 164 -17.38 -3.07 5.64
N PHE A 165 -17.67 -4.08 4.81
CA PHE A 165 -17.14 -4.20 3.45
C PHE A 165 -18.12 -3.66 2.39
N VAL A 166 -17.57 -3.06 1.35
CA VAL A 166 -18.27 -2.80 0.09
C VAL A 166 -17.42 -3.37 -1.06
N TRP A 167 -18.02 -4.24 -1.85
CA TRP A 167 -17.39 -4.88 -3.01
C TRP A 167 -18.03 -4.38 -4.30
N GLY A 168 -17.24 -3.92 -5.26
CA GLY A 168 -17.75 -3.46 -6.56
C GLY A 168 -18.58 -4.51 -7.29
N LYS A 169 -18.15 -5.78 -7.23
CA LYS A 169 -18.91 -6.90 -7.80
C LYS A 169 -20.28 -7.09 -7.13
N SER A 170 -20.36 -6.91 -5.81
CA SER A 170 -21.63 -7.01 -5.06
C SER A 170 -22.61 -5.91 -5.46
N ILE A 171 -22.13 -4.68 -5.70
CA ILE A 171 -22.95 -3.58 -6.21
C ILE A 171 -23.51 -3.94 -7.60
N LYS A 172 -22.64 -4.40 -8.52
CA LYS A 172 -23.06 -4.82 -9.88
C LYS A 172 -24.12 -5.92 -9.83
N THR A 173 -23.91 -6.96 -9.01
CA THR A 173 -24.89 -8.05 -8.84
C THR A 173 -26.21 -7.55 -8.24
N SER A 174 -26.15 -6.62 -7.28
CA SER A 174 -27.36 -6.08 -6.64
C SER A 174 -28.17 -5.23 -7.61
N ARG A 175 -27.53 -4.38 -8.43
CA ARG A 175 -28.21 -3.62 -9.49
C ARG A 175 -28.85 -4.52 -10.54
N SER A 176 -28.12 -5.52 -11.03
CA SER A 176 -28.65 -6.50 -12.00
C SER A 176 -29.84 -7.28 -11.43
N ARG A 177 -29.82 -7.59 -10.12
CA ARG A 177 -30.97 -8.21 -9.44
C ARG A 177 -32.18 -7.28 -9.41
N ILE A 178 -32.00 -6.01 -9.06
CA ILE A 178 -33.10 -5.02 -9.05
C ILE A 178 -33.69 -4.88 -10.46
N GLU A 179 -32.86 -4.73 -11.48
CA GLU A 179 -33.31 -4.67 -12.89
C GLU A 179 -34.13 -5.91 -13.28
N LYS A 180 -33.62 -7.11 -12.96
CA LYS A 180 -34.35 -8.36 -13.24
C LYS A 180 -35.68 -8.40 -12.51
N GLN A 181 -35.71 -7.97 -11.25
CA GLN A 181 -36.93 -7.98 -10.44
C GLN A 181 -37.96 -6.94 -10.91
N LEU A 182 -37.52 -5.78 -11.41
CA LEU A 182 -38.40 -4.80 -12.06
C LEU A 182 -39.04 -5.38 -13.33
N LYS A 183 -38.25 -6.06 -14.18
CA LYS A 183 -38.75 -6.77 -15.37
C LYS A 183 -39.73 -7.89 -15.03
N GLU A 184 -39.47 -8.66 -13.97
CA GLU A 184 -40.39 -9.69 -13.48
C GLU A 184 -41.71 -9.08 -12.97
N LEU A 185 -41.65 -7.96 -12.25
CA LEU A 185 -42.85 -7.25 -11.78
C LEU A 185 -43.64 -6.69 -12.96
N TRP A 186 -42.97 -6.16 -13.98
CA TRP A 186 -43.63 -5.68 -15.19
C TRP A 186 -44.27 -6.81 -15.99
N ARG A 187 -43.59 -7.94 -16.18
CA ARG A 187 -44.17 -9.12 -16.83
C ARG A 187 -45.44 -9.62 -16.12
N TYR A 188 -45.51 -9.48 -14.80
CA TYR A 188 -46.74 -9.77 -14.06
C TYR A 188 -47.87 -8.77 -14.39
N VAL A 189 -47.56 -7.49 -14.54
CA VAL A 189 -48.52 -6.49 -15.04
C VAL A 189 -49.04 -6.91 -16.41
N GLU A 190 -48.15 -7.28 -17.33
CA GLU A 190 -48.53 -7.73 -18.68
C GLU A 190 -49.47 -8.94 -18.64
N THR A 191 -49.23 -9.93 -17.77
CA THR A 191 -50.14 -11.08 -17.64
C THR A 191 -51.53 -10.68 -17.14
N VAL A 192 -51.60 -9.78 -16.16
CA VAL A 192 -52.89 -9.32 -15.61
C VAL A 192 -53.67 -8.48 -16.63
N TYR A 193 -52.97 -7.67 -17.44
CA TYR A 193 -53.62 -6.92 -18.52
C TYR A 193 -54.03 -7.79 -19.71
N ALA A 194 -53.25 -8.84 -20.03
CA ALA A 194 -53.59 -9.79 -21.08
C ALA A 194 -54.86 -10.60 -20.74
N GLU A 195 -55.06 -10.95 -19.47
CA GLU A 195 -56.30 -11.57 -18.98
C GLU A 195 -57.53 -10.65 -19.16
N GLU A 196 -57.33 -9.34 -19.25
CA GLU A 196 -58.37 -8.33 -19.45
C GLU A 196 -58.45 -7.83 -20.90
N GLU A 197 -57.77 -8.49 -21.86
CA GLU A 197 -57.64 -8.08 -23.28
C GLU A 197 -57.11 -6.64 -23.50
N GLN A 198 -56.35 -6.11 -22.54
CA GLN A 198 -55.78 -4.76 -22.59
C GLN A 198 -54.25 -4.79 -22.75
N LYS A 199 -53.68 -3.66 -23.18
CA LYS A 199 -52.22 -3.44 -23.20
C LYS A 199 -51.83 -2.34 -22.22
N PRO A 200 -50.92 -2.61 -21.28
CA PRO A 200 -50.42 -1.58 -20.37
C PRO A 200 -49.41 -0.67 -21.07
N ASN A 201 -49.32 0.59 -20.63
CA ASN A 201 -48.28 1.51 -21.10
C ASN A 201 -46.92 1.13 -20.50
N GLU A 202 -45.98 0.70 -21.34
CA GLU A 202 -44.65 0.24 -20.92
C GLU A 202 -43.82 1.36 -20.26
N PRO A 203 -43.06 1.09 -19.17
CA PRO A 203 -42.10 2.02 -18.61
C PRO A 203 -40.95 2.28 -19.59
N ASP A 204 -40.42 3.50 -19.56
CA ASP A 204 -39.39 3.95 -20.51
C ASP A 204 -38.07 3.15 -20.39
N ASN A 205 -37.75 2.65 -19.19
CA ASN A 205 -36.59 1.79 -18.95
C ASN A 205 -36.70 1.03 -17.61
N PHE A 206 -36.06 -0.14 -17.55
CA PHE A 206 -35.89 -0.94 -16.32
C PHE A 206 -34.48 -0.85 -15.72
N LYS A 207 -33.58 -0.07 -16.33
CA LYS A 207 -32.19 0.10 -15.87
C LYS A 207 -32.17 0.71 -14.46
N ALA A 208 -31.60 -0.03 -13.52
CA ALA A 208 -31.42 0.39 -12.13
C ALA A 208 -30.15 1.25 -11.96
N ILE A 209 -30.10 2.39 -12.66
CA ILE A 209 -28.96 3.33 -12.64
C ILE A 209 -29.28 4.53 -11.75
N ASP A 210 -30.48 5.06 -11.87
CA ASP A 210 -30.91 6.28 -11.22
C ASP A 210 -32.04 6.03 -10.20
N PRO A 211 -31.95 6.56 -8.96
CA PRO A 211 -32.99 6.36 -7.94
C PRO A 211 -34.36 6.88 -8.37
N GLU A 212 -34.41 8.01 -9.08
CA GLU A 212 -35.67 8.64 -9.49
C GLU A 212 -36.36 7.81 -10.57
N GLN A 213 -35.61 7.37 -11.59
CA GLN A 213 -36.12 6.42 -12.59
C GLN A 213 -36.68 5.15 -11.95
N VAL A 214 -35.96 4.57 -10.99
CA VAL A 214 -36.44 3.36 -10.29
C VAL A 214 -37.73 3.64 -9.51
N SER A 215 -37.85 4.81 -8.86
CA SER A 215 -39.10 5.21 -8.20
C SER A 215 -40.24 5.36 -9.19
N GLN A 216 -40.02 6.05 -10.32
CA GLN A 216 -41.01 6.25 -11.37
C GLN A 216 -41.47 4.92 -11.97
N THR A 217 -40.56 3.98 -12.25
CA THR A 217 -40.92 2.64 -12.74
C THR A 217 -41.78 1.89 -11.71
N ILE A 218 -41.44 1.97 -10.42
CA ILE A 218 -42.24 1.33 -9.36
C ILE A 218 -43.63 1.98 -9.25
N ASP A 219 -43.72 3.30 -9.37
CA ASP A 219 -44.99 4.02 -9.33
C ASP A 219 -45.87 3.71 -10.54
N LYS A 220 -45.29 3.59 -11.74
CA LYS A 220 -46.00 3.09 -12.95
C LYS A 220 -46.53 1.66 -12.74
N ILE A 221 -45.73 0.76 -12.17
CA ILE A 221 -46.17 -0.61 -11.83
C ILE A 221 -47.31 -0.58 -10.79
N ASN A 222 -47.21 0.28 -9.77
CA ASN A 222 -48.24 0.46 -8.76
C ASN A 222 -49.57 0.94 -9.36
N GLN A 223 -49.50 1.97 -10.22
CA GLN A 223 -50.68 2.51 -10.89
C GLN A 223 -51.34 1.46 -11.80
N ALA A 224 -50.55 0.69 -12.55
CA ALA A 224 -51.08 -0.35 -13.42
C ALA A 224 -51.80 -1.49 -12.65
N LEU A 225 -51.37 -1.76 -11.42
CA LEU A 225 -51.97 -2.78 -10.55
C LEU A 225 -53.07 -2.23 -9.62
N GLN A 226 -53.37 -0.93 -9.69
CA GLN A 226 -54.36 -0.29 -8.84
C GLN A 226 -55.77 -0.78 -9.21
N GLY A 227 -56.52 -1.26 -8.21
CA GLY A 227 -57.88 -1.79 -8.41
C GLY A 227 -57.95 -3.24 -8.92
N LYS A 228 -56.83 -3.88 -9.24
CA LYS A 228 -56.78 -5.27 -9.73
C LYS A 228 -56.54 -6.29 -8.61
N GLN A 229 -56.93 -7.55 -8.83
CA GLN A 229 -56.66 -8.65 -7.89
C GLN A 229 -55.22 -9.14 -8.04
N VAL A 230 -54.33 -8.66 -7.18
CA VAL A 230 -52.89 -8.99 -7.21
C VAL A 230 -52.53 -10.03 -6.15
N ASP A 231 -51.67 -10.99 -6.50
CA ASP A 231 -51.06 -11.94 -5.57
C ASP A 231 -50.38 -11.20 -4.39
N LYS A 232 -50.61 -11.70 -3.17
CA LYS A 232 -50.01 -11.24 -1.91
C LYS A 232 -48.48 -11.15 -2.01
N LYS A 233 -47.82 -12.09 -2.69
CA LYS A 233 -46.36 -12.10 -2.87
C LYS A 233 -45.87 -10.89 -3.70
N VAL A 234 -46.62 -10.54 -4.75
CA VAL A 234 -46.30 -9.40 -5.61
C VAL A 234 -46.50 -8.09 -4.85
N LYS A 235 -47.62 -7.93 -4.12
CA LYS A 235 -47.86 -6.76 -3.25
C LYS A 235 -46.75 -6.56 -2.22
N GLN A 236 -46.30 -7.62 -1.56
CA GLN A 236 -45.19 -7.55 -0.60
C GLN A 236 -43.87 -7.12 -1.25
N LYS A 237 -43.53 -7.71 -2.40
CA LYS A 237 -42.31 -7.35 -3.14
C LYS A 237 -42.34 -5.90 -3.60
N LEU A 238 -43.50 -5.41 -4.02
CA LEU A 238 -43.69 -4.04 -4.49
C LEU A 238 -43.59 -3.02 -3.35
N ASN A 239 -44.18 -3.30 -2.19
CA ASN A 239 -43.98 -2.48 -0.98
C ASN A 239 -42.50 -2.44 -0.55
N TYR A 240 -41.81 -3.59 -0.59
CA TYR A 240 -40.37 -3.64 -0.32
C TYR A 240 -39.57 -2.82 -1.33
N ALA A 241 -39.91 -2.94 -2.63
CA ALA A 241 -39.26 -2.21 -3.71
C ALA A 241 -39.40 -0.70 -3.53
N LYS A 242 -40.63 -0.21 -3.30
CA LYS A 242 -40.93 1.20 -3.09
C LYS A 242 -40.15 1.79 -1.92
N LYS A 243 -40.03 1.04 -0.83
CA LYS A 243 -39.32 1.49 0.38
C LYS A 243 -37.80 1.46 0.22
N ASN A 244 -37.23 0.42 -0.39
CA ASN A 244 -35.80 0.13 -0.27
C ASN A 244 -35.00 0.31 -1.57
N TRP A 245 -35.58 0.13 -2.75
CA TRP A 245 -34.79 0.13 -3.99
C TRP A 245 -34.23 1.51 -4.35
N PRO A 246 -34.99 2.62 -4.31
CA PRO A 246 -34.44 3.95 -4.59
C PRO A 246 -33.29 4.32 -3.65
N GLU A 247 -33.47 4.12 -2.34
CA GLU A 247 -32.43 4.40 -1.32
C GLU A 247 -31.17 3.53 -1.54
N ASN A 248 -31.34 2.25 -1.86
CA ASN A 248 -30.22 1.36 -2.15
C ASN A 248 -29.46 1.79 -3.41
N ILE A 249 -30.15 2.25 -4.47
CA ILE A 249 -29.49 2.76 -5.68
C ILE A 249 -28.70 4.03 -5.36
N ALA A 250 -29.27 4.98 -4.61
CA ALA A 250 -28.55 6.20 -4.20
C ALA A 250 -27.27 5.87 -3.42
N LYS A 251 -27.38 4.91 -2.50
CA LYS A 251 -26.24 4.37 -1.74
C LYS A 251 -25.20 3.70 -2.63
N TYR A 252 -25.62 2.89 -3.60
CA TYR A 252 -24.71 2.24 -4.55
C TYR A 252 -24.00 3.25 -5.46
N ASN A 253 -24.67 4.33 -5.86
CA ASN A 253 -24.10 5.41 -6.64
C ASN A 253 -22.98 6.10 -5.84
N THR A 254 -23.27 6.46 -4.59
CA THR A 254 -22.29 7.04 -3.65
C THR A 254 -21.08 6.12 -3.48
N TYR A 255 -21.32 4.82 -3.27
CA TYR A 255 -20.26 3.84 -3.09
C TYR A 255 -19.38 3.66 -4.34
N GLN A 256 -19.98 3.68 -5.53
CA GLN A 256 -19.22 3.57 -6.76
C GLN A 256 -18.38 4.81 -7.03
N GLN A 257 -18.91 6.00 -6.73
CA GLN A 257 -18.17 7.26 -6.83
C GLN A 257 -16.95 7.27 -5.89
N GLN A 258 -17.14 6.90 -4.62
CA GLN A 258 -16.05 6.83 -3.64
C GLN A 258 -15.00 5.78 -4.00
N MET A 259 -15.43 4.62 -4.48
CA MET A 259 -14.53 3.52 -4.82
C MET A 259 -13.73 3.79 -6.11
N GLY A 260 -14.28 4.55 -7.05
CA GLY A 260 -13.65 4.83 -8.35
C GLY A 260 -13.36 3.55 -9.13
N SER A 261 -12.10 3.38 -9.56
CA SER A 261 -11.62 2.19 -10.28
C SER A 261 -11.32 0.99 -9.37
N ARG A 262 -11.39 1.15 -8.05
CA ARG A 262 -11.02 0.11 -7.08
C ARG A 262 -12.06 -1.00 -7.01
N ASN A 263 -11.64 -2.18 -6.56
CA ASN A 263 -12.53 -3.34 -6.43
C ASN A 263 -13.32 -3.37 -5.11
N SER A 264 -12.87 -2.63 -4.09
CA SER A 264 -13.45 -2.66 -2.76
C SER A 264 -13.09 -1.41 -1.96
N MET A 265 -13.90 -1.07 -0.96
CA MET A 265 -13.62 0.00 0.00
C MET A 265 -14.27 -0.25 1.37
N SER A 266 -13.73 0.30 2.44
CA SER A 266 -14.37 0.28 3.77
C SER A 266 -15.44 1.37 3.90
N LYS A 267 -16.53 1.09 4.63
CA LYS A 267 -17.56 2.11 4.92
C LYS A 267 -17.08 3.21 5.87
N THR A 268 -16.12 2.89 6.74
CA THR A 268 -15.62 3.81 7.79
C THR A 268 -14.37 4.58 7.37
N ASP A 269 -13.64 4.07 6.38
CA ASP A 269 -12.52 4.73 5.74
C ASP A 269 -12.58 4.43 4.23
N PRO A 270 -13.33 5.22 3.44
CA PRO A 270 -13.57 4.96 2.02
C PRO A 270 -12.28 4.86 1.19
N ASP A 271 -11.18 5.43 1.66
CA ASP A 271 -9.88 5.37 0.99
C ASP A 271 -9.14 4.04 1.25
N ALA A 272 -9.53 3.28 2.27
CA ALA A 272 -8.92 1.99 2.55
C ALA A 272 -9.48 0.88 1.65
N THR A 273 -8.58 0.12 1.02
CA THR A 273 -8.91 -1.05 0.18
C THR A 273 -8.77 -2.33 1.00
N PHE A 274 -9.58 -3.35 0.74
CA PHE A 274 -9.41 -4.63 1.42
C PHE A 274 -8.24 -5.42 0.84
N MET A 275 -7.31 -5.78 1.72
CA MET A 275 -6.07 -6.45 1.34
C MET A 275 -5.85 -7.68 2.20
N ARG A 276 -5.29 -8.74 1.60
CA ARG A 276 -4.89 -9.94 2.35
C ARG A 276 -3.59 -9.64 3.08
N LYS A 277 -3.62 -9.76 4.40
CA LYS A 277 -2.46 -9.55 5.27
C LYS A 277 -1.67 -10.86 5.40
N LYS A 278 -0.34 -10.77 5.35
CA LYS A 278 0.56 -11.87 5.70
C LYS A 278 0.78 -11.83 7.22
N GLU A 279 -0.05 -12.58 7.95
CA GLU A 279 0.11 -12.91 9.37
C GLU A 279 0.24 -14.46 9.35
N ASP A 280 1.35 -15.06 9.79
CA ASP A 280 1.53 -16.53 9.75
C ASP A 280 2.10 -17.04 11.10
N HIS A 281 1.80 -18.26 11.57
CA HIS A 281 2.34 -19.52 11.03
C HIS A 281 1.35 -20.70 10.75
N MET A 282 0.07 -20.66 11.15
CA MET A 282 -0.90 -21.75 10.88
C MET A 282 -2.38 -21.27 10.99
N LEU A 283 -2.91 -20.34 10.17
CA LEU A 283 -4.37 -20.22 9.82
C LEU A 283 -4.75 -18.86 9.15
N ASN A 284 -5.04 -18.96 7.85
CA ASN A 284 -5.94 -18.13 7.04
C ASN A 284 -5.75 -16.60 7.09
N GLY A 285 -4.78 -16.09 6.32
CA GLY A 285 -4.60 -14.65 6.09
C GLY A 285 -5.91 -13.91 5.82
N GLN A 286 -6.32 -13.09 6.78
CA GLN A 286 -7.60 -12.38 6.79
C GLN A 286 -7.56 -11.19 5.83
N LEU A 287 -8.68 -10.95 5.14
CA LEU A 287 -8.91 -9.70 4.43
C LEU A 287 -9.20 -8.60 5.45
N LYS A 288 -8.34 -7.59 5.50
CA LYS A 288 -8.50 -6.41 6.37
C LYS A 288 -8.42 -5.14 5.52
N PRO A 289 -9.12 -4.05 5.91
CA PRO A 289 -8.95 -2.78 5.24
C PRO A 289 -7.54 -2.27 5.51
N GLY A 290 -6.87 -1.77 4.48
CA GLY A 290 -5.49 -1.32 4.60
C GLY A 290 -5.02 -0.50 3.42
N TYR A 291 -3.78 -0.05 3.56
CA TYR A 291 -3.03 0.65 2.54
C TYR A 291 -1.77 -0.14 2.21
N ASN A 292 -1.38 -0.10 0.93
CA ASN A 292 -0.14 -0.70 0.49
C ASN A 292 0.96 0.36 0.52
N LEU A 293 1.82 0.28 1.53
CA LEU A 293 2.99 1.16 1.68
C LEU A 293 4.11 0.67 0.79
N GLN A 294 4.58 1.54 -0.10
CA GLN A 294 5.82 1.37 -0.84
C GLN A 294 6.91 2.18 -0.17
N ALA A 295 8.07 1.59 0.07
CA ALA A 295 9.23 2.29 0.59
C ALA A 295 10.45 2.05 -0.29
N SER A 296 11.19 3.13 -0.56
CA SER A 296 12.56 3.08 -1.05
C SER A 296 13.49 3.24 0.15
N THR A 297 14.53 2.40 0.21
CA THR A 297 15.52 2.46 1.28
C THR A 297 16.94 2.46 0.74
N ASN A 298 17.86 3.00 1.54
CA ASN A 298 19.30 2.91 1.35
C ASN A 298 19.97 2.92 2.73
N ASN A 299 20.92 2.01 2.98
CA ASN A 299 21.55 1.83 4.27
C ASN A 299 20.54 1.69 5.42
N GLN A 300 19.38 1.07 5.16
CA GLN A 300 18.21 0.96 6.03
C GLN A 300 17.74 2.31 6.61
N PHE A 301 17.91 3.39 5.86
CA PHE A 301 17.13 4.62 5.97
C PHE A 301 16.04 4.60 4.90
N ILE A 302 14.87 5.14 5.22
CA ILE A 302 13.83 5.36 4.22
C ILE A 302 14.18 6.60 3.43
N THR A 303 14.36 6.45 2.12
CA THR A 303 14.61 7.55 1.19
C THR A 303 13.33 8.01 0.53
N ASN A 304 12.35 7.13 0.32
CA ASN A 304 11.04 7.53 -0.20
C ASN A 304 9.92 6.65 0.31
N TYR A 305 8.69 7.17 0.33
CA TYR A 305 7.51 6.43 0.73
C TYR A 305 6.26 6.87 -0.05
N THR A 306 5.44 5.93 -0.51
CA THR A 306 4.12 6.23 -1.09
C THR A 306 3.07 5.24 -0.60
N LEU A 307 1.79 5.61 -0.69
CA LEU A 307 0.68 4.74 -0.30
C LEU A 307 -0.21 4.49 -1.51
N ALA A 308 -0.41 3.22 -1.82
CA ALA A 308 -1.28 2.80 -2.89
C ALA A 308 -2.57 2.16 -2.35
N GLN A 309 -3.68 2.43 -3.03
CA GLN A 309 -5.00 1.84 -2.74
C GLN A 309 -5.22 0.51 -3.49
N THR A 310 -4.14 -0.19 -3.87
CA THR A 310 -4.16 -1.47 -4.59
C THR A 310 -3.44 -2.56 -3.80
N THR A 311 -3.87 -3.81 -4.00
CA THR A 311 -3.25 -4.99 -3.35
C THR A 311 -1.98 -5.46 -4.04
N ALA A 312 -1.77 -5.07 -5.30
CA ALA A 312 -0.70 -5.54 -6.15
C ALA A 312 0.45 -4.53 -6.15
N ASP A 313 1.66 -5.00 -5.87
CA ASP A 313 2.87 -4.16 -5.85
C ASP A 313 3.30 -3.78 -7.28
N THR A 314 3.01 -4.65 -8.26
CA THR A 314 3.39 -4.45 -9.66
C THR A 314 2.99 -3.09 -10.22
N THR A 315 1.79 -2.61 -9.91
CA THR A 315 1.23 -1.38 -10.48
C THR A 315 1.64 -0.12 -9.73
N THR A 316 2.52 -0.22 -8.73
CA THR A 316 2.88 0.91 -7.84
C THR A 316 4.28 1.46 -8.09
N LEU A 317 5.12 0.74 -8.86
CA LEU A 317 6.52 1.09 -9.04
C LEU A 317 6.70 2.43 -9.74
N ILE A 318 5.95 2.66 -10.82
CA ILE A 318 6.07 3.86 -11.65
C ILE A 318 5.75 5.09 -10.82
N GLU A 319 4.55 5.15 -10.23
CA GLU A 319 4.13 6.24 -9.35
C GLU A 319 5.12 6.47 -8.19
N HIS A 320 5.64 5.40 -7.58
CA HIS A 320 6.63 5.51 -6.50
C HIS A 320 7.98 6.08 -6.97
N THR A 321 8.38 5.76 -8.21
CA THR A 321 9.63 6.24 -8.81
C THR A 321 9.47 7.69 -9.28
N GLU A 322 8.30 8.05 -9.83
CA GLU A 322 7.98 9.43 -10.21
C GLU A 322 7.92 10.34 -8.98
N ASP A 323 7.30 9.91 -7.88
CA ASP A 323 7.30 10.64 -6.60
C ASP A 323 8.72 10.82 -6.04
N PHE A 324 9.62 9.84 -6.23
CA PHE A 324 11.04 9.99 -5.90
C PHE A 324 11.70 11.07 -6.77
N ILE A 325 11.50 11.02 -8.09
CA ILE A 325 12.10 11.95 -9.05
C ILE A 325 11.60 13.38 -8.80
N GLU A 326 10.30 13.57 -8.59
CA GLU A 326 9.70 14.86 -8.25
C GLU A 326 10.28 15.39 -6.93
N GLY A 327 10.43 14.50 -5.93
CA GLY A 327 10.91 14.84 -4.61
C GLY A 327 12.37 15.32 -4.56
N TYR A 328 13.22 14.79 -5.44
CA TYR A 328 14.68 15.04 -5.43
C TYR A 328 15.22 15.73 -6.68
N GLY A 329 14.37 15.95 -7.69
CA GLY A 329 14.74 16.54 -8.98
C GLY A 329 15.62 15.64 -9.86
N LYS A 330 15.82 14.37 -9.49
CA LYS A 330 16.67 13.42 -10.22
C LYS A 330 16.24 11.97 -10.00
N ALA A 331 16.42 11.15 -11.03
CA ALA A 331 16.25 9.71 -10.95
C ALA A 331 17.40 9.04 -10.17
N PRO A 332 17.13 7.90 -9.51
CA PRO A 332 18.19 7.07 -8.95
C PRO A 332 19.02 6.46 -10.10
N GLU A 333 20.30 6.24 -9.87
CA GLU A 333 21.18 5.55 -10.81
C GLU A 333 20.80 4.06 -10.91
N SER A 334 20.43 3.44 -9.79
CA SER A 334 19.96 2.05 -9.75
C SER A 334 18.73 1.84 -8.87
N LEU A 335 17.89 0.88 -9.28
CA LEU A 335 16.69 0.48 -8.56
C LEU A 335 16.63 -1.05 -8.45
N THR A 336 16.48 -1.54 -7.22
CA THR A 336 16.38 -2.98 -6.94
C THR A 336 15.05 -3.32 -6.28
N ALA A 337 14.29 -4.25 -6.87
CA ALA A 337 12.97 -4.65 -6.36
C ALA A 337 12.75 -6.18 -6.44
N ASP A 338 11.74 -6.68 -5.73
CA ASP A 338 11.39 -8.10 -5.78
C ASP A 338 10.70 -8.51 -7.09
N ALA A 339 10.27 -9.76 -7.13
CA ALA A 339 9.60 -10.32 -8.30
C ALA A 339 8.20 -9.76 -8.52
N GLY A 340 7.56 -9.22 -7.48
CA GLY A 340 6.25 -8.59 -7.53
C GLY A 340 6.22 -7.35 -8.42
N TYR A 341 7.35 -6.68 -8.63
CA TYR A 341 7.47 -5.52 -9.52
C TYR A 341 7.85 -5.89 -10.96
N GLY A 342 8.16 -7.15 -11.27
CA GLY A 342 8.61 -7.56 -12.60
C GLY A 342 7.49 -7.61 -13.64
N SER A 343 7.32 -6.54 -14.42
CA SER A 343 6.35 -6.43 -15.52
C SER A 343 6.95 -5.75 -16.76
N ASP A 344 6.36 -6.00 -17.94
CA ASP A 344 6.72 -5.34 -19.20
C ASP A 344 6.69 -3.81 -19.08
N GLU A 345 5.61 -3.29 -18.49
CA GLU A 345 5.38 -1.88 -18.23
C GLU A 345 6.48 -1.26 -17.35
N ASN A 346 6.79 -1.88 -16.20
CA ASN A 346 7.82 -1.39 -15.29
C ASN A 346 9.22 -1.48 -15.90
N TYR A 347 9.54 -2.58 -16.58
CA TYR A 347 10.84 -2.73 -17.24
C TYR A 347 11.04 -1.71 -18.35
N THR A 348 9.99 -1.40 -19.11
CA THR A 348 10.00 -0.37 -20.15
C THR A 348 10.23 0.99 -19.52
N TYR A 349 9.42 1.36 -18.52
CA TYR A 349 9.55 2.64 -17.84
C TYR A 349 10.97 2.87 -17.26
N LEU A 350 11.54 1.85 -16.59
CA LEU A 350 12.90 1.96 -16.04
C LEU A 350 13.98 2.08 -17.13
N GLU A 351 13.79 1.43 -18.29
CA GLU A 351 14.69 1.58 -19.45
C GLU A 351 14.58 3.00 -20.03
N ASP A 352 13.37 3.54 -20.16
CA ASP A 352 13.10 4.88 -20.70
C ASP A 352 13.64 5.99 -19.78
N GLN A 353 13.58 5.79 -18.46
CA GLN A 353 14.17 6.70 -17.46
C GLN A 353 15.69 6.53 -17.28
N ASN A 354 16.34 5.64 -18.05
CA ASN A 354 17.76 5.30 -17.91
C ASN A 354 18.18 4.82 -16.51
N ILE A 355 17.26 4.17 -15.77
CA ILE A 355 17.53 3.64 -14.43
C ILE A 355 18.09 2.22 -14.54
N GLU A 356 19.19 1.93 -13.85
CA GLU A 356 19.73 0.58 -13.82
C GLU A 356 18.87 -0.36 -12.96
N ALA A 357 17.97 -1.09 -13.63
CA ALA A 357 17.03 -1.98 -12.98
C ALA A 357 17.61 -3.35 -12.58
N PHE A 358 17.59 -3.67 -11.29
CA PHE A 358 17.81 -4.99 -10.70
C PHE A 358 16.49 -5.56 -10.15
N VAL A 359 15.47 -5.62 -11.00
CA VAL A 359 14.12 -6.09 -10.65
C VAL A 359 13.92 -7.54 -11.06
N LYS A 360 13.62 -8.41 -10.09
CA LYS A 360 13.38 -9.83 -10.36
C LYS A 360 12.10 -10.00 -11.20
N TYR A 361 12.05 -11.02 -12.04
CA TYR A 361 10.80 -11.48 -12.64
C TYR A 361 10.28 -12.70 -11.87
N ASN A 362 8.96 -12.95 -11.94
CA ASN A 362 8.23 -13.97 -11.15
C ASN A 362 8.89 -15.36 -11.05
N TYR A 363 9.55 -15.83 -12.11
CA TYR A 363 10.15 -17.17 -12.15
C TYR A 363 11.67 -17.20 -11.92
N PHE A 364 12.32 -16.05 -11.69
CA PHE A 364 13.77 -15.94 -11.60
C PHE A 364 14.39 -16.88 -10.55
N HIS A 365 13.92 -16.85 -9.29
CA HIS A 365 14.44 -17.74 -8.25
C HIS A 365 14.15 -19.22 -8.53
N LYS A 366 12.98 -19.51 -9.11
CA LYS A 366 12.57 -20.88 -9.42
C LYS A 366 13.47 -21.47 -10.51
N GLU A 367 13.75 -20.71 -11.57
CA GLU A 367 14.67 -21.11 -12.63
C GLU A 367 16.06 -21.43 -12.08
N GLN A 368 16.59 -20.58 -11.19
CA GLN A 368 17.89 -20.82 -10.54
C GLN A 368 17.90 -22.08 -9.67
N LEU A 369 16.82 -22.37 -8.95
CA LEU A 369 16.70 -23.59 -8.14
C LEU A 369 16.55 -24.85 -9.01
N ASP A 370 15.80 -24.75 -10.11
CA ASP A 370 15.59 -25.85 -11.05
C ASP A 370 16.90 -26.17 -11.80
N GLU A 371 17.65 -25.16 -12.24
CA GLU A 371 19.00 -25.28 -12.83
C GLU A 371 19.95 -26.01 -11.86
N LYS A 372 20.03 -25.57 -10.58
CA LYS A 372 20.88 -26.22 -9.56
C LYS A 372 20.50 -27.68 -9.26
N ARG A 373 19.22 -28.03 -9.42
CA ARG A 373 18.71 -29.39 -9.16
C ARG A 373 18.73 -30.29 -10.39
N GLY A 374 19.23 -29.80 -11.54
CA GLY A 374 19.19 -30.52 -12.81
C GLY A 374 17.76 -30.83 -13.29
N LYS A 375 16.74 -30.09 -12.82
CA LYS A 375 15.34 -30.36 -13.12
C LYS A 375 14.85 -29.51 -14.29
N THR A 376 14.80 -30.08 -15.49
CA THR A 376 14.12 -29.44 -16.63
C THR A 376 12.61 -29.66 -16.54
N LYS A 377 11.94 -28.98 -15.62
CA LYS A 377 10.48 -29.05 -15.53
C LYS A 377 9.84 -28.36 -16.74
N LYS A 378 8.99 -29.10 -17.46
CA LYS A 378 8.26 -28.67 -18.67
C LYS A 378 9.18 -28.41 -19.88
N PRO A 379 9.80 -29.45 -20.46
CA PRO A 379 10.65 -29.31 -21.66
C PRO A 379 9.89 -28.69 -22.85
N PHE A 380 8.57 -28.85 -22.86
CA PHE A 380 7.69 -28.32 -23.91
C PHE A 380 7.15 -26.92 -23.61
N ALA A 381 7.62 -26.23 -22.58
CA ALA A 381 7.19 -24.87 -22.29
C ALA A 381 7.58 -23.92 -23.44
N ALA A 382 6.77 -22.89 -23.65
CA ALA A 382 6.96 -21.99 -24.78
C ALA A 382 8.37 -21.39 -24.75
N ASP A 383 8.82 -20.84 -23.60
CA ASP A 383 10.16 -20.24 -23.37
C ASP A 383 11.36 -21.15 -23.67
N LYS A 384 11.15 -22.45 -23.89
CA LYS A 384 12.18 -23.41 -24.29
C LYS A 384 12.24 -23.68 -25.79
N LEU A 385 11.26 -23.20 -26.56
CA LEU A 385 11.23 -23.33 -28.00
C LEU A 385 12.26 -22.40 -28.64
N PHE A 386 12.99 -22.93 -29.62
CA PHE A 386 13.90 -22.15 -30.45
C PHE A 386 13.11 -21.16 -31.31
N TYR A 387 13.57 -19.92 -31.35
CA TYR A 387 13.04 -18.86 -32.19
C TYR A 387 14.09 -18.45 -33.19
N ASN A 388 13.75 -18.51 -34.48
CA ASN A 388 14.58 -17.97 -35.54
C ASN A 388 14.12 -16.53 -35.83
N HIS A 389 15.02 -15.57 -35.58
CA HIS A 389 14.77 -14.14 -35.78
C HIS A 389 14.65 -13.76 -37.26
N ASP A 390 15.38 -14.45 -38.16
CA ASP A 390 15.43 -14.09 -39.57
C ASP A 390 14.14 -14.50 -40.31
N THR A 391 13.56 -15.63 -39.91
CA THR A 391 12.37 -16.20 -40.54
C THR A 391 11.08 -15.99 -39.74
N ASP A 392 11.13 -15.22 -38.64
CA ASP A 392 10.04 -15.04 -37.68
C ASP A 392 9.29 -16.36 -37.37
N THR A 393 10.03 -17.40 -37.03
CA THR A 393 9.49 -18.76 -36.89
C THR A 393 9.93 -19.40 -35.59
N TYR A 394 8.97 -19.96 -34.84
CA TYR A 394 9.28 -20.84 -33.71
C TYR A 394 9.39 -22.29 -34.18
N TYR A 395 10.23 -23.09 -33.52
CA TYR A 395 10.33 -24.51 -33.79
C TYR A 395 9.72 -25.31 -32.65
N CYS A 396 8.82 -26.23 -32.99
CA CYS A 396 8.23 -27.12 -32.02
C CYS A 396 9.28 -28.14 -31.52
N PRO A 397 9.00 -28.87 -30.43
CA PRO A 397 9.93 -29.86 -29.87
C PRO A 397 10.29 -31.01 -30.82
N MET A 398 9.45 -31.28 -31.83
CA MET A 398 9.70 -32.27 -32.90
C MET A 398 10.47 -31.65 -34.10
N GLY A 399 10.88 -30.38 -34.02
CA GLY A 399 11.61 -29.68 -35.09
C GLY A 399 10.74 -29.06 -36.19
N GLN A 400 9.41 -29.11 -36.06
CA GLN A 400 8.51 -28.54 -37.07
C GLN A 400 8.37 -27.01 -36.91
N PRO A 401 8.36 -26.23 -38.01
CA PRO A 401 8.14 -24.79 -37.96
C PRO A 401 6.72 -24.43 -37.48
N MET A 402 6.66 -23.35 -36.73
CA MET A 402 5.46 -22.69 -36.24
C MET A 402 5.44 -21.26 -36.77
N GLU A 403 4.58 -21.02 -37.76
CA GLU A 403 4.49 -19.76 -38.50
C GLU A 403 3.65 -18.73 -37.76
N ASN A 404 3.95 -17.45 -37.96
CA ASN A 404 3.19 -16.33 -37.39
C ASN A 404 1.81 -16.25 -38.07
N ILE A 405 0.75 -16.38 -37.28
CA ILE A 405 -0.66 -16.33 -37.73
C ILE A 405 -1.33 -14.98 -37.39
N GLY A 406 -0.56 -14.00 -36.94
CA GLY A 406 -1.02 -12.65 -36.64
C GLY A 406 -0.66 -12.16 -35.24
N SER A 407 -0.83 -10.85 -35.06
CA SER A 407 -0.58 -10.14 -33.82
C SER A 407 -1.86 -9.52 -33.28
N TYR A 408 -1.96 -9.38 -31.96
CA TYR A 408 -3.01 -8.60 -31.34
C TYR A 408 -2.45 -7.76 -30.19
N VAL A 409 -3.15 -6.66 -29.88
CA VAL A 409 -2.81 -5.80 -28.74
C VAL A 409 -3.67 -6.20 -27.56
N ARG A 410 -3.01 -6.48 -26.43
CA ARG A 410 -3.66 -6.73 -25.15
C ARG A 410 -3.43 -5.55 -24.23
N GLN A 411 -4.50 -5.00 -23.65
CA GLN A 411 -4.41 -3.98 -22.61
C GLN A 411 -4.32 -4.62 -21.22
N THR A 412 -3.43 -4.11 -20.39
CA THR A 412 -3.34 -4.44 -18.96
C THR A 412 -4.41 -3.68 -18.17
N ALA A 413 -4.54 -3.98 -16.87
CA ALA A 413 -5.47 -3.26 -15.98
C ALA A 413 -5.10 -1.77 -15.81
N THR A 414 -3.84 -1.39 -16.05
CA THR A 414 -3.34 -0.02 -16.03
C THR A 414 -3.55 0.72 -17.35
N GLY A 415 -4.04 0.03 -18.40
CA GLY A 415 -4.19 0.58 -19.75
C GLY A 415 -2.95 0.41 -20.65
N TYR A 416 -1.86 -0.15 -20.12
CA TYR A 416 -0.64 -0.41 -20.90
C TYR A 416 -0.89 -1.44 -22.01
N GLN A 417 -0.40 -1.12 -23.21
CA GLN A 417 -0.60 -1.93 -24.41
C GLN A 417 0.56 -2.90 -24.62
N GLN A 418 0.24 -4.18 -24.75
CA GLN A 418 1.19 -5.24 -25.04
C GLN A 418 0.91 -5.83 -26.42
N LYS A 419 1.90 -5.79 -27.31
CA LYS A 419 1.84 -6.54 -28.57
C LYS A 419 2.12 -8.02 -28.29
N ILE A 420 1.22 -8.88 -28.73
CA ILE A 420 1.32 -10.34 -28.60
C ILE A 420 1.22 -10.96 -29.99
N ASP A 421 2.25 -11.71 -30.36
CA ASP A 421 2.34 -12.43 -31.62
C ASP A 421 1.96 -13.91 -31.41
N ARG A 422 1.23 -14.49 -32.37
CA ARG A 422 0.74 -15.87 -32.30
C ARG A 422 1.44 -16.73 -33.34
N TYR A 423 1.95 -17.87 -32.91
CA TYR A 423 2.63 -18.84 -33.77
C TYR A 423 1.92 -20.19 -33.73
N GLN A 424 1.64 -20.77 -34.89
CA GLN A 424 0.93 -22.04 -35.00
C GLN A 424 1.76 -23.10 -35.72
N ALA A 425 1.80 -24.30 -35.14
CA ALA A 425 2.40 -25.46 -35.80
C ALA A 425 1.55 -25.90 -37.01
N LYS A 426 2.18 -26.21 -38.14
CA LYS A 426 1.57 -26.82 -39.35
C LYS A 426 0.71 -28.08 -39.10
N ASN A 427 1.26 -29.14 -38.49
CA ASN A 427 0.51 -30.38 -38.25
C ASN A 427 0.90 -31.09 -36.93
N CYS A 428 0.00 -31.06 -35.94
CA CYS A 428 0.18 -31.82 -34.70
C CYS A 428 -0.61 -33.14 -34.66
N PHE A 429 -1.31 -33.52 -35.73
CA PHE A 429 -2.05 -34.78 -35.79
C PHE A 429 -1.07 -35.96 -35.90
N GLY A 430 -1.28 -37.02 -35.12
CA GLY A 430 -0.39 -38.19 -35.10
C GLY A 430 1.00 -37.99 -34.46
N CYS A 431 1.33 -36.80 -33.93
CA CYS A 431 2.63 -36.54 -33.30
C CYS A 431 2.78 -37.33 -31.99
N GLN A 432 3.84 -38.13 -31.89
CA GLN A 432 4.15 -38.97 -30.72
C GLN A 432 4.36 -38.16 -29.43
N LEU A 433 4.85 -36.91 -29.55
CA LEU A 433 5.08 -36.02 -28.41
C LEU A 433 3.84 -35.22 -28.01
N ARG A 434 2.73 -35.32 -28.75
CA ARG A 434 1.55 -34.44 -28.58
C ARG A 434 1.01 -34.42 -27.15
N SER A 435 0.84 -35.60 -26.55
CA SER A 435 0.27 -35.78 -25.20
C SER A 435 1.05 -35.04 -24.11
N LEU A 436 2.37 -34.91 -24.28
CA LEU A 436 3.25 -34.16 -23.38
C LEU A 436 3.45 -32.70 -23.81
N CYS A 437 3.32 -32.42 -25.11
CA CYS A 437 3.63 -31.14 -25.73
C CYS A 437 2.56 -30.06 -25.49
N HIS A 438 1.27 -30.36 -25.72
CA HIS A 438 0.16 -29.42 -25.49
C HIS A 438 -1.19 -30.13 -25.32
N LYS A 439 -2.18 -29.44 -24.76
CA LYS A 439 -3.54 -29.98 -24.52
C LYS A 439 -4.61 -29.55 -25.54
N SER A 440 -4.26 -28.73 -26.53
CA SER A 440 -5.19 -28.28 -27.58
C SER A 440 -5.76 -29.45 -28.41
N LYS A 441 -7.04 -29.32 -28.79
CA LYS A 441 -7.72 -30.21 -29.76
C LYS A 441 -7.14 -30.07 -31.17
N TYR A 442 -6.65 -28.89 -31.51
CA TYR A 442 -6.05 -28.57 -32.81
C TYR A 442 -4.52 -28.47 -32.72
N ASN A 443 -3.88 -27.91 -33.73
CA ASN A 443 -2.46 -27.62 -33.72
C ASN A 443 -2.05 -26.73 -32.54
N ARG A 444 -0.81 -26.92 -32.08
CA ARG A 444 -0.23 -26.10 -31.02
C ARG A 444 -0.15 -24.64 -31.47
N ILE A 445 -0.66 -23.74 -30.63
CA ILE A 445 -0.48 -22.30 -30.76
C ILE A 445 0.35 -21.81 -29.56
N VAL A 446 1.29 -20.91 -29.82
CA VAL A 446 2.11 -20.26 -28.80
C VAL A 446 1.98 -18.75 -28.96
N GLU A 447 1.69 -18.06 -27.86
CA GLU A 447 1.60 -16.60 -27.82
C GLU A 447 2.86 -16.00 -27.21
N ARG A 448 3.42 -14.97 -27.84
CA ARG A 448 4.68 -14.35 -27.44
C ARG A 448 4.62 -12.84 -27.41
N ASN A 449 5.17 -12.29 -26.35
CA ASN A 449 5.53 -10.88 -26.27
C ASN A 449 7.06 -10.79 -26.34
N HIS A 450 7.57 -10.51 -27.54
CA HIS A 450 9.02 -10.43 -27.81
C HIS A 450 9.71 -9.34 -27.00
N LYS A 451 9.04 -8.20 -26.79
CA LYS A 451 9.54 -7.10 -25.95
C LYS A 451 9.80 -7.59 -24.53
N LEU A 452 8.83 -8.27 -23.92
CA LEU A 452 8.98 -8.82 -22.57
C LEU A 452 10.03 -9.93 -22.49
N VAL A 453 10.18 -10.76 -23.55
CA VAL A 453 11.24 -11.78 -23.61
C VAL A 453 12.62 -11.11 -23.60
N ARG A 454 12.83 -10.08 -24.43
CA ARG A 454 14.06 -9.26 -24.45
C ARG A 454 14.34 -8.64 -23.07
N LEU A 455 13.34 -8.00 -22.47
CA LEU A 455 13.46 -7.34 -21.16
C LEU A 455 13.82 -8.34 -20.06
N LYS A 456 13.20 -9.52 -20.04
CA LYS A 456 13.55 -10.58 -19.08
C LYS A 456 14.95 -11.14 -19.28
N ALA A 457 15.41 -11.31 -20.52
CA ALA A 457 16.77 -11.74 -20.81
C ALA A 457 17.80 -10.72 -20.29
N LYS A 458 17.58 -9.42 -20.57
CA LYS A 458 18.39 -8.31 -20.04
C LYS A 458 18.38 -8.30 -18.51
N ALA A 459 17.21 -8.44 -17.88
CA ALA A 459 17.08 -8.52 -16.43
C ALA A 459 17.82 -9.74 -15.86
N LYS A 460 17.72 -10.93 -16.48
CA LYS A 460 18.44 -12.15 -16.05
C LYS A 460 19.95 -11.91 -16.07
N GLN A 461 20.49 -11.36 -17.16
CA GLN A 461 21.92 -11.04 -17.27
C GLN A 461 22.37 -10.09 -16.16
N LYS A 462 21.63 -8.99 -15.93
CA LYS A 462 21.94 -8.02 -14.86
C LYS A 462 21.88 -8.66 -13.48
N LEU A 463 20.83 -9.43 -13.17
CA LEU A 463 20.63 -10.05 -11.86
C LEU A 463 21.68 -11.12 -11.52
N LEU A 464 22.30 -11.73 -12.54
CA LEU A 464 23.37 -12.72 -12.41
C LEU A 464 24.78 -12.12 -12.40
N SER A 465 24.92 -10.84 -12.78
CA SER A 465 26.20 -10.12 -12.66
C SER A 465 26.64 -9.97 -11.20
N LEU A 466 27.93 -9.73 -10.96
CA LEU A 466 28.47 -9.48 -9.61
C LEU A 466 27.73 -8.32 -8.91
N LYS A 467 27.51 -7.21 -9.64
CA LYS A 467 26.76 -6.04 -9.16
C LYS A 467 25.32 -6.42 -8.79
N GLY A 468 24.61 -7.13 -9.68
CA GLY A 468 23.24 -7.57 -9.41
C GLY A 468 23.11 -8.52 -8.23
N VAL A 469 24.08 -9.42 -8.02
CA VAL A 469 24.12 -10.29 -6.84
C VAL A 469 24.30 -9.47 -5.56
N ALA A 470 25.19 -8.47 -5.57
CA ALA A 470 25.40 -7.57 -4.43
C ALA A 470 24.12 -6.80 -4.07
N HIS A 471 23.49 -6.10 -5.04
CA HIS A 471 22.25 -5.37 -4.79
C HIS A 471 21.11 -6.28 -4.28
N ARG A 472 20.97 -7.48 -4.84
CA ARG A 472 19.94 -8.44 -4.39
C ARG A 472 20.15 -8.89 -2.95
N LYS A 473 21.40 -9.06 -2.50
CA LYS A 473 21.73 -9.40 -1.11
C LYS A 473 21.48 -8.21 -0.19
N GLN A 474 21.95 -7.03 -0.59
CA GLN A 474 21.76 -5.79 0.16
C GLN A 474 20.27 -5.51 0.41
N ARG A 475 19.42 -5.61 -0.63
CA ARG A 475 17.98 -5.39 -0.52
C ARG A 475 17.32 -6.16 0.63
N CYS A 476 17.68 -7.44 0.80
CA CYS A 476 17.08 -8.28 1.84
C CYS A 476 17.39 -7.73 3.24
N TRP A 477 18.62 -7.29 3.47
CA TRP A 477 19.02 -6.65 4.72
C TRP A 477 18.41 -5.25 4.90
N ASP A 478 18.32 -4.50 3.81
CA ASP A 478 17.96 -3.09 3.82
C ASP A 478 16.47 -2.93 4.15
N VAL A 479 15.59 -3.46 3.30
CA VAL A 479 14.16 -3.16 3.40
C VAL A 479 13.46 -3.99 4.49
N GLU A 480 13.87 -5.25 4.69
CA GLU A 480 13.23 -6.11 5.69
C GLU A 480 13.49 -5.61 7.11
N ALA A 481 14.68 -5.06 7.38
CA ALA A 481 14.99 -4.46 8.67
C ALA A 481 14.15 -3.21 8.94
N VAL A 482 13.94 -2.35 7.93
CA VAL A 482 13.09 -1.16 8.04
C VAL A 482 11.65 -1.55 8.38
N PHE A 483 11.04 -2.45 7.62
CA PHE A 483 9.67 -2.89 7.88
C PHE A 483 9.53 -3.70 9.17
N GLY A 484 10.54 -4.51 9.50
CA GLY A 484 10.63 -5.22 10.77
C GLY A 484 10.63 -4.24 11.94
N ASN A 485 11.46 -3.19 11.87
CA ASN A 485 11.52 -2.17 12.90
C ASN A 485 10.20 -1.41 13.03
N ILE A 486 9.58 -0.97 11.93
CA ILE A 486 8.29 -0.25 11.97
C ILE A 486 7.20 -1.12 12.61
N LYS A 487 7.10 -2.39 12.22
CA LYS A 487 5.99 -3.25 12.68
C LYS A 487 6.20 -3.83 14.07
N HIS A 488 7.43 -4.19 14.43
CA HIS A 488 7.72 -4.92 15.67
C HIS A 488 8.29 -4.00 16.75
N ASN A 489 9.36 -3.27 16.47
CA ASN A 489 10.02 -2.42 17.46
C ASN A 489 9.26 -1.11 17.72
N MET A 490 8.71 -0.51 16.66
CA MET A 490 7.87 0.66 16.75
C MET A 490 6.39 0.31 17.02
N ASN A 491 6.05 -0.98 16.94
CA ASN A 491 4.70 -1.51 17.12
C ASN A 491 3.64 -0.81 16.24
N PHE A 492 4.02 -0.32 15.06
CA PHE A 492 3.13 0.37 14.15
C PHE A 492 2.54 -0.60 13.11
N LYS A 493 1.41 -1.21 13.47
CA LYS A 493 0.72 -2.22 12.64
C LYS A 493 -0.57 -1.72 12.01
N ARG A 494 -1.11 -0.63 12.56
CA ARG A 494 -2.39 -0.01 12.17
C ARG A 494 -2.27 1.51 12.25
N PHE A 495 -2.80 2.19 11.25
CA PHE A 495 -2.90 3.65 11.24
C PHE A 495 -3.84 4.18 12.34
N MET A 496 -3.61 5.40 12.79
CA MET A 496 -4.51 6.11 13.71
C MET A 496 -5.43 7.06 12.95
N LEU A 497 -4.99 7.54 11.78
CA LEU A 497 -5.76 8.46 10.95
C LEU A 497 -6.58 7.72 9.87
N ARG A 498 -7.53 8.44 9.26
CA ARG A 498 -8.41 7.97 8.17
C ARG A 498 -8.33 8.93 6.99
N GLY A 499 -8.50 8.40 5.79
CA GLY A 499 -8.35 9.15 4.54
C GLY A 499 -6.90 9.24 4.07
N LEU A 500 -6.72 9.14 2.76
CA LEU A 500 -5.42 8.92 2.12
C LEU A 500 -4.38 9.99 2.52
N ASP A 501 -4.72 11.28 2.45
CA ASP A 501 -3.78 12.36 2.75
C ASP A 501 -3.28 12.37 4.19
N LYS A 502 -4.18 12.04 5.13
CA LYS A 502 -3.85 11.99 6.57
C LYS A 502 -2.98 10.78 6.86
N VAL A 503 -3.32 9.64 6.29
CA VAL A 503 -2.54 8.39 6.41
C VAL A 503 -1.16 8.57 5.76
N ASN A 504 -1.05 9.29 4.64
CA ASN A 504 0.21 9.64 3.98
C ASN A 504 1.10 10.50 4.90
N THR A 505 0.51 11.48 5.57
CA THR A 505 1.21 12.27 6.60
C THR A 505 1.70 11.40 7.77
N GLU A 506 0.85 10.48 8.24
CA GLU A 506 1.18 9.61 9.38
C GLU A 506 2.32 8.65 9.06
N ILE A 507 2.35 8.06 7.86
CA ILE A 507 3.49 7.20 7.48
C ILE A 507 4.77 8.01 7.28
N GLY A 508 4.66 9.27 6.82
CA GLY A 508 5.80 10.19 6.77
C GLY A 508 6.41 10.43 8.15
N LEU A 509 5.58 10.67 9.17
CA LEU A 509 6.04 10.84 10.55
C LEU A 509 6.75 9.59 11.07
N ILE A 510 6.24 8.40 10.75
CA ILE A 510 6.89 7.12 11.08
C ILE A 510 8.23 6.98 10.37
N ALA A 511 8.29 7.31 9.06
CA ALA A 511 9.52 7.24 8.28
C ALA A 511 10.59 8.21 8.79
N MET A 512 10.19 9.44 9.12
CA MET A 512 11.05 10.45 9.74
C MET A 512 11.58 9.97 11.09
N ALA A 513 10.69 9.51 11.98
CA ALA A 513 11.07 9.00 13.29
C ALA A 513 12.02 7.80 13.19
N HIS A 514 11.80 6.90 12.23
CA HIS A 514 12.69 5.77 11.96
C HIS A 514 14.08 6.24 11.55
N ASN A 515 14.18 7.17 10.60
CA ASN A 515 15.46 7.70 10.13
C ASN A 515 16.22 8.41 11.26
N LEU A 516 15.57 9.31 12.00
CA LEU A 516 16.22 10.07 13.08
C LEU A 516 16.66 9.17 14.25
N LYS A 517 15.87 8.14 14.57
CA LYS A 517 16.28 7.13 15.56
C LYS A 517 17.55 6.42 15.12
N LYS A 518 17.69 6.16 13.83
CA LYS A 518 18.88 5.51 13.30
C LYS A 518 20.11 6.40 13.32
N VAL A 519 19.95 7.70 13.01
CA VAL A 519 21.02 8.70 13.22
C VAL A 519 21.51 8.66 14.67
N SER A 520 20.58 8.62 15.64
CA SER A 520 20.95 8.57 17.06
C SER A 520 21.62 7.29 17.54
N LEU A 521 21.67 6.24 16.71
CA LEU A 521 22.39 5.01 17.00
C LEU A 521 23.74 4.93 16.26
N ALA A 522 23.97 5.84 15.31
CA ALA A 522 25.19 5.91 14.51
C ALA A 522 26.21 6.92 15.06
N ILE A 523 25.74 7.87 15.87
CA ILE A 523 26.54 8.76 16.72
C ILE A 523 26.71 8.08 18.08
#